data_AF-A0A0C2G8X9-F1
#
_entry.id   AF-A0A0C2G8X9-F1
#
_cell.length_a   1.000
_cell.length_b   1.000
_cell.length_c   1.000
_cell.angle_alpha   90.00
_cell.angle_beta   90.00
_cell.angle_gamma   90.00
#
_symmetry.space_group_name_H-M   'P 1'
#
loop_
_entity.id
_entity.type
_entity.pdbx_description
1 polymer ?
#
loop_
_entity_poly.entity_id
_entity_poly.type
_entity_poly.pdbx_seq_one_letter_code
_entity_poly.pdbx_strand_id
1 'polypeptide(L)'
;MTDSNSCTPLTFSSILPALALYQCFNLAGDCFTIAKAAYNDGDYYHVIMWMQEALKRLEKEEEPTADREDVLEYLSYSLYKQGNLKHALQLIEELYKLNPKHPRAKGNIKWYEDLLAQEGVKKADMRR
;
A
#
# COMPACT_ATOMS: atom_id res chain seq x y z
N MET A 1 14.42 -54.68 -27.37
CA MET A 1 15.60 -54.26 -26.60
C MET A 1 15.73 -52.76 -26.86
N THR A 2 15.12 -51.83 -26.10
CA THR A 2 15.45 -51.43 -24.70
C THR A 2 16.97 -51.23 -24.57
N ASP A 3 17.54 -50.06 -24.25
CA ASP A 3 17.20 -49.01 -23.31
C ASP A 3 17.99 -47.71 -23.66
N SER A 4 17.45 -46.50 -23.47
CA SER A 4 17.45 -45.71 -22.22
C SER A 4 18.87 -45.43 -21.68
N ASN A 5 19.52 -44.35 -22.13
CA ASN A 5 20.69 -43.76 -21.46
C ASN A 5 20.42 -42.26 -21.28
N SER A 6 19.72 -41.85 -20.23
CA SER A 6 20.14 -41.74 -18.82
C SER A 6 20.38 -40.27 -18.48
N CYS A 7 19.29 -39.61 -18.07
CA CYS A 7 19.34 -38.40 -17.27
C CYS A 7 20.23 -38.66 -16.06
N THR A 8 21.39 -38.03 -15.99
CA THR A 8 22.09 -37.82 -14.72
C THR A 8 21.54 -36.55 -14.07
N PRO A 9 21.36 -36.55 -12.74
CA PRO A 9 20.67 -35.48 -12.04
C PRO A 9 21.58 -34.26 -11.91
N LEU A 10 21.15 -33.11 -12.41
CA LEU A 10 21.76 -31.84 -12.06
C LEU A 10 21.57 -31.64 -10.55
N THR A 11 22.70 -31.66 -9.83
CA THR A 11 22.75 -31.42 -8.40
C THR A 11 22.16 -30.06 -8.05
N PHE A 12 21.27 -30.07 -7.07
CA PHE A 12 20.38 -29.01 -6.61
C PHE A 12 21.09 -27.82 -5.93
N SER A 13 22.14 -27.21 -6.50
CA SER A 13 22.93 -26.20 -5.76
C SER A 13 23.47 -25.01 -6.57
N SER A 14 22.84 -24.59 -7.66
CA SER A 14 23.33 -23.37 -8.37
C SER A 14 22.30 -22.50 -9.09
N ILE A 15 20.99 -22.69 -8.90
CA ILE A 15 19.97 -21.84 -9.55
C ILE A 15 19.44 -20.77 -8.57
N LEU A 16 20.34 -20.02 -7.92
CA LEU A 16 19.95 -18.93 -7.02
C LEU A 16 20.14 -17.50 -7.53
N PRO A 17 20.86 -17.17 -8.64
CA PRO A 17 20.88 -15.77 -9.09
C PRO A 17 19.93 -15.46 -10.26
N ALA A 18 19.24 -16.44 -10.86
CA ALA A 18 18.39 -16.18 -12.03
C ALA A 18 16.96 -15.70 -11.69
N LEU A 19 16.49 -15.89 -10.45
CA LEU A 19 15.15 -15.45 -10.03
C LEU A 19 15.10 -14.00 -9.52
N ALA A 20 16.25 -13.38 -9.25
CA ALA A 20 16.32 -12.01 -8.75
C ALA A 20 16.18 -10.93 -9.85
N LEU A 21 16.28 -11.31 -11.13
CA LEU A 21 16.28 -10.37 -12.25
C LEU A 21 14.89 -10.15 -12.89
N TYR A 22 13.84 -10.83 -12.41
CA TYR A 22 12.46 -10.68 -12.92
C TYR A 22 11.52 -9.97 -11.95
N GLN A 23 12.07 -9.33 -10.91
CA GLN A 23 11.33 -8.78 -9.77
C GLN A 23 11.41 -7.24 -9.70
N CYS A 24 11.52 -6.51 -10.82
CA CYS A 24 11.53 -5.03 -10.81
C CYS A 24 10.17 -4.37 -11.14
N PHE A 25 9.09 -5.17 -11.25
CA PHE A 25 7.71 -4.66 -11.35
C PHE A 25 6.82 -5.21 -10.23
N ASN A 26 7.41 -5.89 -9.24
CA ASN A 26 6.67 -6.65 -8.23
C ASN A 26 6.83 -6.10 -6.82
N LEU A 27 7.52 -4.97 -6.64
CA LEU A 27 7.82 -4.42 -5.32
C LEU A 27 6.82 -3.31 -4.93
N ALA A 28 6.67 -3.08 -3.63
CA ALA A 28 5.84 -2.04 -3.07
C ALA A 28 6.29 -0.65 -3.54
N GLY A 29 7.60 -0.44 -3.67
CA GLY A 29 8.21 0.79 -4.19
C GLY A 29 7.78 1.12 -5.63
N ASP A 30 7.63 0.11 -6.49
CA ASP A 30 7.15 0.30 -7.86
C ASP A 30 5.69 0.76 -7.86
N CYS A 31 4.85 0.08 -7.07
CA CYS A 31 3.44 0.44 -6.89
C CYS A 31 3.29 1.87 -6.33
N PHE A 32 4.11 2.22 -5.33
CA PHE A 32 4.15 3.55 -4.75
C PHE A 32 4.54 4.63 -5.76
N THR A 33 5.52 4.34 -6.62
CA THR A 33 5.97 5.26 -7.68
C THR A 33 4.87 5.51 -8.71
N ILE A 34 4.19 4.46 -9.17
CA ILE A 34 3.05 4.57 -10.09
C ILE A 34 1.90 5.36 -9.43
N ALA A 35 1.59 5.05 -8.17
CA ALA A 35 0.57 5.77 -7.42
C ALA A 35 0.89 7.27 -7.29
N LYS A 36 2.15 7.64 -7.06
CA LYS A 36 2.57 9.05 -7.02
C LYS A 36 2.41 9.76 -8.36
N ALA A 37 2.68 9.08 -9.48
CA ALA A 37 2.41 9.64 -10.80
C ALA A 37 0.91 9.93 -10.98
N ALA A 38 0.05 8.94 -10.68
CA ALA A 38 -1.40 9.12 -10.73
C ALA A 38 -1.89 10.23 -9.76
N TYR A 39 -1.27 10.36 -8.58
CA TYR A 39 -1.61 11.39 -7.61
C TYR A 39 -1.35 12.80 -8.15
N ASN A 40 -0.22 12.99 -8.83
CA ASN A 40 0.14 14.27 -9.44
C ASN A 40 -0.83 14.66 -10.56
N ASP A 41 -1.39 13.66 -11.26
CA ASP A 41 -2.41 13.85 -12.30
C ASP A 41 -3.83 14.00 -11.73
N GLY A 42 -4.01 13.89 -10.40
CA GLY A 42 -5.30 13.97 -9.74
C GLY A 42 -6.18 12.72 -9.93
N ASP A 43 -5.62 11.62 -10.42
CA ASP A 43 -6.31 10.35 -10.62
C ASP A 43 -6.34 9.55 -9.32
N TYR A 44 -7.20 9.98 -8.39
CA TYR A 44 -7.32 9.33 -7.08
C TYR A 44 -7.88 7.90 -7.16
N TYR A 45 -8.44 7.47 -8.28
CA TYR A 45 -8.87 6.08 -8.47
C TYR A 45 -7.67 5.16 -8.59
N HIS A 46 -6.75 5.51 -9.49
CA HIS A 46 -5.53 4.72 -9.64
C HIS A 46 -4.58 4.86 -8.45
N VAL A 47 -4.57 6.01 -7.75
CA VAL A 47 -3.80 6.13 -6.49
C VAL A 47 -4.28 5.10 -5.46
N ILE A 48 -5.59 4.99 -5.22
CA ILE A 48 -6.14 4.04 -4.24
C ILE A 48 -5.76 2.62 -4.63
N MET A 49 -5.97 2.25 -5.89
CA MET A 49 -5.66 0.91 -6.40
C MET A 49 -4.18 0.57 -6.16
N TRP A 50 -3.26 1.43 -6.59
CA TRP A 50 -1.83 1.17 -6.49
C TRP A 50 -1.29 1.26 -5.06
N MET A 51 -1.78 2.17 -4.21
CA MET A 51 -1.37 2.26 -2.81
C MET A 51 -1.86 1.06 -1.99
N GLN A 52 -3.05 0.52 -2.26
CA GLN A 52 -3.51 -0.73 -1.64
C GLN A 52 -2.63 -1.91 -2.05
N GLU A 53 -2.22 -1.96 -3.32
CA GLU A 53 -1.34 -3.00 -3.84
C GLU A 53 0.08 -2.87 -3.26
N ALA A 54 0.54 -1.64 -3.00
CA ALA A 54 1.78 -1.36 -2.27
C ALA A 54 1.72 -1.86 -0.82
N LEU A 55 0.64 -1.57 -0.07
CA LEU A 55 0.46 -2.06 1.31
C LEU A 55 0.50 -3.59 1.38
N LYS A 56 -0.22 -4.28 0.49
CA LYS A 56 -0.22 -5.75 0.46
C LYS A 56 1.16 -6.35 0.17
N ARG A 57 2.01 -5.63 -0.57
CA ARG A 57 3.39 -6.05 -0.85
C ARG A 57 4.31 -5.78 0.32
N LEU A 58 4.17 -4.63 0.98
CA LEU A 58 4.94 -4.31 2.19
C LEU A 58 4.79 -5.37 3.28
N GLU A 59 3.63 -6.03 3.37
CA GLU A 59 3.42 -7.14 4.30
C GLU A 59 4.20 -8.42 3.96
N LYS A 60 4.68 -8.55 2.73
CA LYS A 60 5.38 -9.74 2.21
C LYS A 60 6.87 -9.47 1.95
N GLU A 61 7.27 -8.21 1.88
CA GLU A 61 8.65 -7.81 1.69
C GLU A 61 9.44 -7.95 2.99
N GLU A 62 10.59 -8.62 2.94
CA GLU A 62 11.52 -8.67 4.07
C GLU A 62 12.17 -7.30 4.31
N GLU A 63 12.55 -6.62 3.22
CA GLU A 63 13.07 -5.26 3.24
C GLU A 63 12.06 -4.33 2.55
N PRO A 64 11.44 -3.39 3.29
CA PRO A 64 10.38 -2.56 2.74
C PRO A 64 10.95 -1.58 1.71
N THR A 65 10.43 -1.66 0.48
CA THR A 65 10.84 -0.79 -0.64
C THR A 65 10.03 0.51 -0.75
N ALA A 66 9.00 0.67 0.08
CA ALA A 66 8.22 1.89 0.24
C ALA A 66 8.01 2.18 1.73
N ASP A 67 7.88 3.46 2.08
CA ASP A 67 7.54 3.84 3.44
C ASP A 67 6.04 3.60 3.70
N ARG A 68 5.73 2.78 4.71
CA ARG A 68 4.36 2.50 5.11
C ARG A 68 3.63 3.77 5.56
N GLU A 69 4.33 4.71 6.20
CA GLU A 69 3.74 5.97 6.64
C GLU A 69 3.25 6.79 5.44
N ASP A 70 4.11 6.96 4.44
CA ASP A 70 3.77 7.66 3.20
C ASP A 70 2.60 6.96 2.48
N VAL A 71 2.66 5.63 2.32
CA VAL A 71 1.60 4.88 1.62
C VAL A 71 0.24 5.09 2.30
N LEU A 72 0.18 5.02 3.64
CA LEU A 72 -1.05 5.25 4.40
C LEU A 72 -1.55 6.70 4.23
N GLU A 73 -0.65 7.67 4.21
CA GLU A 73 -1.00 9.06 4.01
C GLU A 73 -1.61 9.32 2.62
N TYR A 74 -0.95 8.89 1.55
CA TYR A 74 -1.47 9.05 0.18
C TYR A 74 -2.79 8.32 -0.03
N LEU A 75 -2.92 7.11 0.53
CA LEU A 75 -4.14 6.32 0.43
C LEU A 75 -5.30 6.98 1.19
N SER A 76 -5.06 7.43 2.42
CA SER A 76 -6.06 8.14 3.23
C SER A 76 -6.56 9.40 2.53
N TYR A 77 -5.65 10.23 2.03
CA TYR A 77 -6.04 11.45 1.32
C TYR A 77 -6.83 11.13 0.04
N SER A 78 -6.43 10.12 -0.72
CA SER A 78 -7.11 9.76 -1.98
C SER A 78 -8.52 9.20 -1.73
N LEU A 79 -8.71 8.42 -0.67
CA LEU A 79 -10.04 7.98 -0.22
C LEU A 79 -10.92 9.15 0.19
N TYR A 80 -10.36 10.13 0.90
CA TYR A 80 -11.05 11.38 1.21
C TYR A 80 -11.49 12.11 -0.07
N LYS A 81 -10.61 12.22 -1.07
CA LYS A 81 -10.92 12.88 -2.35
C LYS A 81 -12.03 12.17 -3.15
N GLN A 82 -12.23 10.87 -2.92
CA GLN A 82 -13.33 10.09 -3.48
C GLN A 82 -14.57 10.02 -2.58
N GLY A 83 -14.62 10.78 -1.48
CA GLY A 83 -15.78 10.80 -0.58
C GLY A 83 -15.88 9.61 0.38
N ASN A 84 -14.86 8.75 0.44
CA ASN A 84 -14.82 7.64 1.39
C ASN A 84 -14.18 8.06 2.72
N LEU A 85 -14.85 8.99 3.42
CA LEU A 85 -14.34 9.62 4.64
C LEU A 85 -14.12 8.63 5.79
N LYS A 86 -15.00 7.63 5.96
CA LYS A 86 -14.86 6.63 7.02
C LYS A 86 -13.59 5.80 6.87
N HIS A 87 -13.33 5.33 5.64
CA HIS A 87 -12.13 4.56 5.36
C HIS A 87 -10.87 5.44 5.43
N ALA A 88 -10.95 6.68 4.94
CA ALA A 88 -9.88 7.66 5.09
C ALA A 88 -9.51 7.89 6.57
N LEU A 89 -10.53 7.98 7.45
CA LEU A 89 -10.38 8.14 8.90
C LEU A 89 -9.67 6.93 9.54
N GLN A 90 -10.04 5.71 9.16
CA GLN A 90 -9.40 4.51 9.68
C GLN A 90 -7.90 4.46 9.35
N LEU A 91 -7.53 4.78 8.11
CA LEU A 91 -6.12 4.75 7.68
C LEU A 91 -5.29 5.86 8.32
N ILE A 92 -5.84 7.06 8.50
CA ILE A 92 -5.09 8.14 9.15
C ILE A 92 -4.96 7.90 10.66
N GLU A 93 -5.93 7.23 11.29
CA GLU A 93 -5.81 6.75 12.68
C GLU A 93 -4.74 5.65 12.79
N GLU A 94 -4.62 4.77 11.80
CA GLU A 94 -3.51 3.81 11.73
C GLU A 94 -2.16 4.53 11.61
N LEU A 95 -2.02 5.48 10.69
CA LEU A 95 -0.82 6.31 10.56
C LEU A 95 -0.47 7.01 11.88
N TYR A 96 -1.45 7.58 12.56
CA TYR A 96 -1.22 8.26 13.83
C TYR A 96 -0.80 7.31 14.96
N LYS A 97 -1.29 6.06 14.96
CA LYS A 97 -0.84 5.03 15.89
C LYS A 97 0.62 4.63 15.64
N LEU A 98 1.03 4.57 14.38
CA LEU A 98 2.42 4.27 13.99
C LEU A 98 3.35 5.44 14.35
N ASN A 99 2.96 6.66 13.99
CA ASN A 99 3.74 7.87 14.24
C ASN A 99 2.86 8.99 14.83
N PRO A 100 2.77 9.09 16.17
CA PRO A 100 2.01 10.15 16.83
C PRO A 100 2.56 11.57 16.57
N LYS A 101 3.81 11.69 16.11
CA LYS A 101 4.46 12.96 15.77
C LYS A 101 4.32 13.31 14.29
N HIS A 102 3.61 12.50 13.51
CA HIS A 102 3.41 12.75 12.09
C HIS A 102 2.73 14.12 11.87
N PRO A 103 3.29 15.01 11.05
CA PRO A 103 2.90 16.41 10.98
C PRO A 103 1.45 16.62 10.53
N ARG A 104 0.93 15.71 9.70
CA ARG A 104 -0.42 15.83 9.10
C ARG A 104 -1.47 14.93 9.73
N ALA A 105 -1.08 13.86 10.45
CA ALA A 105 -2.01 12.80 10.83
C ALA A 105 -3.08 13.30 11.82
N LYS A 106 -2.65 13.98 12.88
CA LYS A 106 -3.58 14.55 13.88
C LYS A 106 -4.54 15.58 13.29
N GLY A 107 -4.05 16.42 12.36
CA GLY A 107 -4.86 17.41 11.67
C GLY A 107 -5.92 16.76 10.79
N ASN A 108 -5.51 15.77 9.99
CA ASN A 108 -6.40 15.03 9.09
C ASN A 108 -7.46 14.22 9.85
N ILE A 109 -7.14 13.61 11.00
CA ILE A 109 -8.14 12.94 11.85
C ILE A 109 -9.27 13.92 12.19
N LYS A 110 -8.91 15.08 12.76
CA LYS A 110 -9.90 16.09 13.15
C LYS A 110 -10.69 16.56 11.94
N TRP A 111 -10.01 16.82 10.82
CA TRP A 111 -10.64 17.28 9.58
C TRP A 111 -11.70 16.29 9.07
N TYR A 112 -11.38 15.00 9.03
CA TYR A 112 -12.33 13.98 8.58
C TYR A 112 -13.49 13.78 9.56
N GLU A 113 -13.23 13.84 10.87
CA GLU A 113 -14.31 13.82 11.89
C GLU A 113 -15.26 15.01 11.72
N ASP A 114 -14.74 16.21 11.48
CA ASP A 114 -15.53 17.42 11.28
C ASP A 114 -16.38 17.32 10.00
N LEU A 115 -15.83 16.78 8.90
CA LEU A 115 -16.58 16.53 7.66
C LEU A 115 -17.70 15.49 7.85
N LEU A 116 -17.40 14.37 8.51
CA LEU A 116 -18.41 13.35 8.82
C LEU A 116 -19.52 13.90 9.72
N ALA A 117 -19.18 14.77 10.67
CA ALA A 117 -20.18 15.43 11.51
C ALA A 117 -21.07 16.38 10.69
N GLN A 118 -20.51 17.09 9.70
CA GLN A 118 -21.28 17.92 8.77
C GLN A 118 -22.22 17.10 7.89
N GLU A 119 -21.83 15.88 7.52
CA GLU A 119 -22.69 14.90 6.83
C GLU A 119 -23.75 14.27 7.76
N GLY A 120 -23.80 14.65 9.03
CA GLY A 120 -24.76 14.14 10.02
C GLY A 120 -24.39 12.78 10.59
N VAL A 121 -23.17 12.28 10.35
CA VAL A 121 -22.69 11.02 10.91
C VAL A 121 -22.39 11.21 12.39
N LYS A 122 -23.04 10.40 13.23
CA LYS A 122 -22.78 10.42 14.68
C LYS A 122 -21.39 9.87 14.97
N LYS A 123 -20.72 10.40 16.00
CA LYS A 123 -19.37 9.97 16.40
C LYS A 123 -19.22 8.46 16.61
N ALA A 124 -20.27 7.81 17.12
CA ALA A 124 -20.30 6.36 17.33
C ALA A 124 -20.32 5.54 16.01
N ASP A 125 -20.79 6.14 14.92
CA ASP A 125 -20.92 5.50 13.62
C ASP A 125 -19.78 5.85 12.66
N MET A 126 -18.89 6.79 13.02
CA MET A 126 -17.74 7.20 12.19
C MET A 126 -16.73 6.06 11.97
N ARG A 127 -16.59 5.14 12.93
CA ARG A 127 -15.67 3.98 12.87
C ARG A 127 -16.38 2.65 12.59
N ARG A 128 -17.66 2.69 12.28
CA ARG A 128 -18.47 1.52 11.91
C ARG A 128 -18.54 1.35 10.40
#